data_AF-A0A1G2Y236-F1
#
_entry.id   AF-A0A1G2Y236-F1
#
_cell.length_a   1.000
_cell.length_b   1.000
_cell.length_c   1.000
_cell.angle_alpha   90.00
_cell.angle_beta   90.00
_cell.angle_gamma   90.00
#
_symmetry.space_group_name_H-M   'P 1'
#
loop_
_entity.id
_entity.type
_entity.pdbx_description
1 polymer ?
#
loop_
_entity_poly.entity_id
_entity_poly.type
_entity_poly.pdbx_seq_one_letter_code
_entity_poly.pdbx_strand_id
1 'polypeptide(L)'
;MKVTSKKLATAPLASEPTANIKRLQEKSYFKICLLSTKTEQLLGNLLFVLQWPYISETDNDTQRIMLKERILAVKQANIGDIKIAASEKIIERFLAGDKVLKPRHTRDIGRFISLVKVFALLNLWFREKSGSAIVANDNDIEEAFKVWDIIADSQELNLPPYIYQLYKEVILPAYAEMNDGRNATIQDVTGKLGLSRQAIIQKHYQVYGRYMPDWQLRQQIIPMLETSGLITQEPDPNDKRKILTYPTTLLTISQQHPNTNFQNNSELGGMVK
;
A
#
# COMPACT_ATOMS: atom_id res chain seq x y z
N MET A 1 -39.89 -68.49 1.83
CA MET A 1 -39.32 -67.21 2.30
C MET A 1 -37.80 -67.39 2.33
N LYS A 2 -37.03 -67.10 1.28
CA LYS A 2 -36.60 -65.80 0.73
C LYS A 2 -36.04 -64.81 1.78
N VAL A 3 -34.82 -64.36 1.47
CA VAL A 3 -34.12 -63.12 1.89
C VAL A 3 -33.01 -63.24 2.96
N THR A 4 -31.86 -63.68 2.47
CA THR A 4 -30.52 -63.06 2.53
C THR A 4 -29.93 -62.56 3.85
N SER A 5 -28.80 -63.19 4.18
CA SER A 5 -27.67 -62.69 4.97
C SER A 5 -27.07 -61.40 4.41
N LYS A 6 -26.97 -60.37 5.27
CA LYS A 6 -26.02 -59.26 5.15
C LYS A 6 -25.38 -59.05 6.51
N LYS A 7 -24.19 -59.58 6.72
CA LYS A 7 -23.27 -59.11 7.77
C LYS A 7 -22.11 -58.43 7.04
N LEU A 8 -21.98 -57.14 7.30
CA LEU A 8 -21.01 -56.22 6.73
C LEU A 8 -19.59 -56.80 6.84
N ALA A 9 -18.90 -56.86 5.71
CA ALA A 9 -17.46 -57.02 5.66
C ALA A 9 -16.81 -55.71 6.12
N THR A 10 -15.96 -55.82 7.13
CA THR A 10 -15.05 -54.75 7.58
C THR A 10 -13.99 -54.56 6.50
N ALA A 11 -14.03 -53.44 5.79
CA ALA A 11 -13.04 -53.06 4.80
C ALA A 11 -11.69 -52.72 5.49
N PRO A 12 -10.55 -52.97 4.83
CA PRO A 12 -9.24 -52.70 5.40
C PRO A 12 -9.01 -51.19 5.51
N LEU A 13 -8.40 -50.81 6.64
CA LEU A 13 -7.97 -49.44 6.96
C LEU A 13 -7.00 -48.96 5.86
N ALA A 14 -7.51 -48.15 4.94
CA ALA A 14 -6.70 -47.52 3.91
C ALA A 14 -5.70 -46.59 4.57
N SER A 15 -4.42 -46.80 4.22
CA SER A 15 -3.30 -45.94 4.56
C SER A 15 -3.57 -44.49 4.15
N GLU A 16 -3.06 -43.59 4.99
CA GLU A 16 -3.29 -42.14 5.00
C GLU A 16 -3.11 -41.45 3.63
N PRO A 17 -3.93 -40.44 3.29
CA PRO A 17 -3.82 -39.64 2.08
C PRO A 17 -2.85 -38.46 2.28
N THR A 18 -1.69 -38.67 2.89
CA THR A 18 -0.72 -37.58 3.15
C THR A 18 0.31 -37.41 2.03
N ALA A 19 0.45 -38.39 1.13
CA ALA A 19 1.41 -38.32 0.02
C ALA A 19 0.85 -37.71 -1.28
N ASN A 20 -0.48 -37.61 -1.46
CA ASN A 20 -1.08 -37.17 -2.72
C ASN A 20 -1.55 -35.69 -2.71
N ILE A 21 -1.71 -35.09 -1.52
CA ILE A 21 -2.03 -33.65 -1.41
C ILE A 21 -0.77 -32.79 -1.60
N LYS A 22 0.40 -33.26 -1.15
CA LYS A 22 1.68 -32.57 -1.40
C LYS A 22 2.10 -32.56 -2.88
N ARG A 23 1.75 -33.60 -3.65
CA ARG A 23 2.07 -33.65 -5.10
C ARG A 23 1.11 -32.85 -5.99
N LEU A 24 -0.11 -32.56 -5.53
CA LEU A 24 -1.10 -31.76 -6.26
C LEU A 24 -1.04 -30.27 -5.90
N GLN A 25 -0.48 -29.90 -4.74
CA GLN A 25 -0.27 -28.49 -4.38
C GLN A 25 1.01 -27.89 -4.98
N GLU A 26 2.05 -28.69 -5.24
CA GLU A 26 3.32 -28.17 -5.80
C GLU A 26 3.35 -28.07 -7.33
N LYS A 27 2.43 -28.72 -8.08
CA LYS A 27 2.50 -28.77 -9.55
C LYS A 27 1.40 -28.01 -10.30
N SER A 28 0.35 -27.53 -9.63
CA SER A 28 -0.76 -26.82 -10.31
C SER A 28 -0.92 -25.34 -9.95
N TYR A 29 -0.32 -24.84 -8.87
CA TYR A 29 -0.46 -23.43 -8.48
C TYR A 29 0.79 -22.56 -8.75
N PHE A 30 1.91 -23.18 -9.12
CA PHE A 30 3.13 -22.45 -9.49
C PHE A 30 3.26 -22.14 -10.99
N LYS A 31 2.34 -22.65 -11.83
CA LYS A 31 2.43 -22.54 -13.30
C LYS A 31 1.42 -21.59 -13.95
N ILE A 32 0.68 -20.81 -13.16
CA ILE A 32 -0.38 -19.92 -13.68
C ILE A 32 -0.13 -18.42 -13.40
N CYS A 33 0.99 -18.02 -12.76
CA CYS A 33 1.27 -16.59 -12.52
C CYS A 33 2.70 -16.13 -12.82
N LEU A 34 3.47 -16.88 -13.61
CA LEU A 34 4.82 -16.48 -14.04
C LEU A 34 5.00 -16.37 -15.56
N LEU A 35 3.91 -16.31 -16.32
CA LEU A 35 3.98 -16.18 -17.77
C LEU A 35 3.28 -14.91 -18.23
N SER A 36 4.11 -13.95 -18.67
CA SER A 36 3.79 -12.98 -19.71
C SER A 36 2.69 -11.96 -19.35
N THR A 37 3.04 -10.91 -18.61
CA THR A 37 2.58 -9.58 -19.04
C THR A 37 3.49 -9.19 -20.20
N LYS A 38 3.01 -9.43 -21.43
CA LYS A 38 3.71 -9.02 -22.64
C LYS A 38 4.10 -7.55 -22.50
N THR A 39 5.37 -7.24 -22.72
CA THR A 39 5.90 -5.88 -22.84
C THR A 39 5.03 -4.98 -23.72
N GLU A 40 4.30 -5.56 -24.68
CA GLU A 40 3.27 -4.93 -25.51
C GLU A 40 2.14 -4.24 -24.74
N GLN A 41 1.65 -4.79 -23.63
CA GLN A 41 0.57 -4.17 -22.84
C GLN A 41 1.02 -2.92 -22.08
N LEU A 42 2.26 -2.92 -21.58
CA LEU A 42 2.85 -1.77 -20.90
C LEU A 42 3.15 -0.63 -21.89
N LEU A 43 3.63 -0.97 -23.09
CA LEU A 43 3.90 -0.02 -24.17
C LEU A 43 2.61 0.53 -24.80
N GLY A 44 1.55 -0.27 -24.93
CA GLY A 44 0.25 0.16 -25.47
C GLY A 44 -0.43 1.22 -24.61
N ASN A 45 -0.38 1.07 -23.28
CA ASN A 45 -0.92 2.08 -22.36
C ASN A 45 -0.10 3.38 -22.39
N LEU A 46 1.21 3.29 -22.63
CA LEU A 46 2.08 4.47 -22.77
C LEU A 46 1.83 5.21 -24.09
N LEU A 47 1.53 4.49 -25.18
CA LEU A 47 1.23 5.06 -26.49
C LEU A 47 -0.13 5.77 -26.54
N PHE A 48 -1.14 5.22 -25.83
CA PHE A 48 -2.49 5.79 -25.78
C PHE A 48 -2.52 7.18 -25.11
N VAL A 49 -1.68 7.40 -24.10
CA VAL A 49 -1.51 8.72 -23.45
C VAL A 49 -0.96 9.77 -24.42
N LEU A 50 -0.24 9.37 -25.47
CA LEU A 50 0.36 10.28 -26.44
C LEU A 50 -0.59 10.65 -27.61
N GLN A 51 -1.77 10.06 -27.68
CA GLN A 51 -2.70 10.18 -28.82
C GLN A 51 -3.87 11.16 -28.57
N TRP A 52 -3.75 12.04 -27.57
CA TRP A 52 -4.75 13.08 -27.27
C TRP A 52 -4.61 14.30 -28.22
N PRO A 53 -5.71 14.89 -28.74
CA PRO A 53 -5.71 15.92 -29.80
C PRO A 53 -5.30 17.33 -29.32
N TYR A 54 -4.10 17.47 -28.74
CA TYR A 54 -3.47 18.75 -28.40
C TYR A 54 -2.00 18.76 -28.89
N ILE A 55 -1.77 18.44 -30.17
CA ILE A 55 -0.43 18.08 -30.68
C ILE A 55 0.29 19.23 -31.42
N SER A 56 -0.40 20.22 -31.98
CA SER A 56 0.27 21.18 -32.88
C SER A 56 1.23 22.18 -32.19
N GLU A 57 1.04 22.47 -30.90
CA GLU A 57 1.91 23.41 -30.15
C GLU A 57 3.02 22.73 -29.36
N THR A 58 2.94 21.41 -29.17
CA THR A 58 3.77 20.65 -28.20
C THR A 58 4.77 19.70 -28.86
N ASP A 59 5.00 19.83 -30.16
CA ASP A 59 6.01 19.07 -30.92
C ASP A 59 7.37 19.78 -31.00
N ASN A 60 7.50 21.01 -30.49
CA ASN A 60 8.79 21.72 -30.40
C ASN A 60 9.50 21.56 -29.04
N ASP A 61 8.89 20.86 -28.08
CA ASP A 61 9.54 20.58 -26.79
C ASP A 61 10.59 19.49 -26.95
N THR A 62 11.86 19.88 -26.87
CA THR A 62 13.02 18.99 -27.00
C THR A 62 12.96 17.82 -26.01
N GLN A 63 12.48 18.04 -24.77
CA GLN A 63 12.43 16.98 -23.76
C GLN A 63 11.41 15.89 -24.16
N ARG A 64 10.29 16.31 -24.73
CA ARG A 64 9.24 15.40 -25.19
C ARG A 64 9.67 14.60 -26.41
N ILE A 65 10.40 15.22 -27.35
CA ILE A 65 10.99 14.52 -28.49
C ILE A 65 11.96 13.44 -28.02
N MET A 66 12.91 13.79 -27.13
CA MET A 66 13.87 12.85 -26.57
C MET A 66 13.18 11.68 -25.84
N LEU A 67 12.09 11.95 -25.12
CA LEU A 67 11.30 10.90 -24.47
C LEU A 67 10.64 9.96 -25.49
N LYS A 68 10.01 10.50 -26.55
CA LYS A 68 9.42 9.71 -27.64
C LYS A 68 10.49 8.82 -28.29
N GLU A 69 11.65 9.38 -28.62
CA GLU A 69 12.77 8.64 -29.22
C GLU A 69 13.29 7.54 -28.30
N ARG A 70 13.44 7.83 -26.99
CA ARG A 70 13.86 6.82 -26.00
C ARG A 70 12.87 5.67 -25.90
N ILE A 71 11.56 5.95 -25.91
CA ILE A 71 10.51 4.92 -25.89
C ILE A 71 10.58 4.06 -27.16
N LEU A 72 10.77 4.68 -28.33
CA LEU A 72 10.96 3.96 -29.59
C LEU A 72 12.20 3.06 -29.55
N ALA A 73 13.32 3.58 -29.03
CA ALA A 73 14.56 2.82 -28.91
C ALA A 73 14.42 1.63 -27.94
N VAL A 74 13.71 1.78 -26.81
CA VAL A 74 13.38 0.68 -25.90
C VAL A 74 12.55 -0.39 -26.60
N LYS A 75 11.55 0.01 -27.39
CA LYS A 75 10.71 -0.91 -28.14
C LYS A 75 11.52 -1.68 -29.19
N GLN A 76 12.41 -0.99 -29.91
CA GLN A 76 13.30 -1.60 -30.91
C GLN A 76 14.33 -2.56 -30.30
N ALA A 77 14.72 -2.34 -29.04
CA ALA A 77 15.63 -3.25 -28.33
C ALA A 77 15.03 -4.65 -28.12
N ASN A 78 13.71 -4.81 -28.27
CA ASN A 78 13.00 -6.09 -28.28
C ASN A 78 13.38 -7.01 -27.10
N ILE A 79 13.37 -6.46 -25.89
CA ILE A 79 13.67 -7.21 -24.67
C ILE A 79 12.51 -8.17 -24.38
N GLY A 80 12.83 -9.46 -24.34
CA GLY A 80 11.85 -10.53 -24.13
C GLY A 80 11.56 -10.81 -22.66
N ASP A 81 12.59 -10.68 -21.80
CA ASP A 81 12.46 -10.94 -20.37
C ASP A 81 13.39 -10.05 -19.53
N ILE A 82 13.02 -9.84 -18.27
CA ILE A 82 13.79 -9.09 -17.29
C ILE A 82 13.95 -9.96 -16.06
N LYS A 83 15.17 -10.42 -15.82
CA LYS A 83 15.54 -11.23 -14.66
C LYS A 83 15.92 -10.31 -13.50
N ILE A 84 15.56 -10.68 -12.28
CA ILE A 84 15.93 -9.92 -11.08
C ILE A 84 17.01 -10.72 -10.37
N ALA A 85 18.18 -10.11 -10.15
CA ALA A 85 19.33 -10.81 -9.57
C ALA A 85 19.12 -11.16 -8.08
N ALA A 86 18.45 -10.28 -7.32
CA ALA A 86 18.27 -10.39 -5.88
C ALA A 86 16.78 -10.39 -5.50
N SER A 87 16.05 -11.44 -5.87
CA SER A 87 14.62 -11.59 -5.54
C SER A 87 14.36 -11.70 -4.04
N GLU A 88 15.32 -12.24 -3.29
CA GLU A 88 15.20 -12.54 -1.87
C GLU A 88 15.11 -11.24 -1.06
N LYS A 89 15.93 -10.22 -1.42
CA LYS A 89 15.90 -8.89 -0.80
C LYS A 89 14.53 -8.22 -0.90
N ILE A 90 13.85 -8.42 -2.03
CA ILE A 90 12.51 -7.88 -2.24
C ILE A 90 11.54 -8.51 -1.24
N ILE A 91 11.58 -9.83 -1.09
CA ILE A 91 10.70 -10.56 -0.19
C ILE A 91 10.96 -10.14 1.26
N GLU A 92 12.23 -10.13 1.67
CA GLU A 92 12.63 -9.74 3.03
C GLU A 92 12.13 -8.34 3.38
N ARG A 93 12.38 -7.35 2.52
CA ARG A 93 11.96 -5.97 2.79
C ARG A 93 10.45 -5.77 2.65
N PHE A 94 9.78 -6.48 1.75
CA PHE A 94 8.34 -6.40 1.59
C PHE A 94 7.58 -7.01 2.78
N LEU A 95 8.12 -8.11 3.33
CA LEU A 95 7.62 -8.77 4.53
C LEU A 95 8.17 -8.16 5.83
N ALA A 96 9.12 -7.22 5.75
CA ALA A 96 9.64 -6.52 6.90
C ALA A 96 8.54 -5.69 7.56
N GLY A 97 8.38 -5.89 8.87
CA GLY A 97 7.30 -5.35 9.68
C GLY A 97 6.25 -6.43 9.98
N ASP A 98 5.80 -6.49 11.24
CA ASP A 98 4.82 -7.45 11.75
C ASP A 98 3.43 -7.25 11.12
N LYS A 99 3.35 -7.48 9.81
CA LYS A 99 2.15 -7.32 9.00
C LYS A 99 1.45 -8.66 8.96
N VAL A 100 0.21 -8.67 9.43
CA VAL A 100 -0.70 -9.79 9.15
C VAL A 100 -0.86 -9.91 7.64
N LEU A 101 -0.43 -11.04 7.08
CA LEU A 101 -0.47 -11.26 5.64
C LEU A 101 -1.91 -11.30 5.14
N LYS A 102 -2.24 -10.37 4.23
CA LYS A 102 -3.55 -10.30 3.56
C LYS A 102 -3.41 -10.83 2.14
N PRO A 103 -4.46 -11.43 1.53
CA PRO A 103 -4.44 -11.83 0.12
C PRO A 103 -4.05 -10.71 -0.87
N ARG A 104 -4.25 -9.44 -0.48
CA ARG A 104 -3.83 -8.26 -1.23
C ARG A 104 -2.31 -8.18 -1.40
N HIS A 105 -1.52 -8.62 -0.41
CA HIS A 105 -0.06 -8.52 -0.43
C HIS A 105 0.57 -9.31 -1.59
N THR A 106 -0.03 -10.45 -1.96
CA THR A 106 0.39 -11.25 -3.13
C THR A 106 0.23 -10.48 -4.45
N ARG A 107 -0.80 -9.62 -4.55
CA ARG A 107 -1.00 -8.78 -5.73
C ARG A 107 -0.02 -7.61 -5.75
N ASP A 108 0.22 -7.03 -4.58
CA ASP A 108 1.05 -5.85 -4.41
C ASP A 108 2.53 -6.15 -4.64
N ILE A 109 3.04 -7.31 -4.19
CA ILE A 109 4.39 -7.76 -4.54
C ILE A 109 4.56 -7.98 -6.05
N GLY A 110 3.53 -8.48 -6.75
CA GLY A 110 3.56 -8.63 -8.21
C GLY A 110 3.61 -7.28 -8.96
N ARG A 111 2.93 -6.26 -8.42
CA ARG A 111 3.01 -4.87 -8.93
C ARG A 111 4.38 -4.26 -8.65
N PHE A 112 4.92 -4.49 -7.46
CA PHE A 112 6.26 -4.04 -7.10
C PHE A 112 7.33 -4.65 -8.02
N ILE A 113 7.29 -5.97 -8.26
CA ILE A 113 8.20 -6.64 -9.20
C ILE A 113 8.11 -6.00 -10.59
N SER A 114 6.90 -5.66 -11.03
CA SER A 114 6.70 -4.98 -12.31
C SER A 114 7.35 -3.59 -12.33
N LEU A 115 7.32 -2.86 -11.21
CA LEU A 115 7.98 -1.56 -11.05
C LEU A 115 9.51 -1.68 -11.16
N VAL A 116 10.11 -2.66 -10.48
CA VAL A 116 11.55 -2.99 -10.61
C VAL A 116 11.91 -3.26 -12.07
N LYS A 117 11.09 -4.06 -12.76
CA LYS A 117 11.28 -4.36 -14.18
C LYS A 117 11.20 -3.12 -15.07
N VAL A 118 10.31 -2.17 -14.75
CA VAL A 118 10.24 -0.88 -15.46
C VAL A 118 11.51 -0.07 -15.29
N PHE A 119 12.08 0.01 -14.08
CA PHE A 119 13.36 0.70 -13.86
C PHE A 119 14.51 0.07 -14.65
N ALA A 120 14.60 -1.26 -14.65
CA ALA A 120 15.58 -1.98 -15.45
C ALA A 120 15.40 -1.71 -16.95
N LEU A 121 14.14 -1.69 -17.43
CA LEU A 121 13.82 -1.44 -18.83
C LEU A 121 14.15 0.00 -19.26
N LEU A 122 13.83 0.99 -18.43
CA LEU A 122 14.17 2.38 -18.71
C LEU A 122 15.69 2.59 -18.78
N ASN A 123 16.45 1.79 -18.01
CA ASN A 123 17.91 1.84 -17.95
C ASN A 123 18.59 0.72 -18.77
N LEU A 124 17.93 0.15 -19.78
CA LEU A 124 18.39 -1.04 -20.49
C LEU A 124 19.83 -0.97 -21.04
N TRP A 125 20.31 0.23 -21.38
CA TRP A 125 21.65 0.44 -21.94
C TRP A 125 22.77 0.31 -20.90
N PHE A 126 22.43 0.38 -19.62
CA PHE A 126 23.34 0.26 -18.48
C PHE A 126 23.13 -1.04 -17.69
N ARG A 127 22.53 -2.05 -18.33
CA ARG A 127 22.22 -3.33 -17.71
C ARG A 127 22.92 -4.46 -18.43
N GLU A 128 23.28 -5.48 -17.65
CA GLU A 128 23.84 -6.70 -18.19
C GLU A 128 22.81 -7.41 -19.06
N LYS A 129 23.25 -7.85 -20.24
CA LYS A 129 22.41 -8.56 -21.21
C LYS A 129 22.78 -10.03 -21.21
N SER A 130 21.77 -10.87 -21.06
CA SER A 130 21.85 -12.33 -21.19
C SER A 130 20.98 -12.75 -22.37
N GLY A 131 21.50 -12.59 -23.59
CA GLY A 131 20.73 -12.84 -24.82
C GLY A 131 19.65 -11.77 -25.03
N SER A 132 18.39 -12.20 -25.12
CA SER A 132 17.22 -11.31 -25.24
C SER A 132 16.71 -10.78 -23.89
N ALA A 133 17.34 -11.18 -22.79
CA ALA A 133 16.97 -10.77 -21.44
C ALA A 133 17.96 -9.75 -20.87
N ILE A 134 17.46 -8.84 -20.03
CA ILE A 134 18.29 -7.96 -19.21
C ILE A 134 18.19 -8.36 -17.73
N VAL A 135 19.22 -8.04 -16.96
CA VAL A 135 19.26 -8.30 -15.52
C VAL A 135 19.04 -6.99 -14.76
N ALA A 136 18.00 -6.94 -13.94
CA ALA A 136 17.74 -5.87 -12.99
C ALA A 136 18.66 -6.02 -11.77
N ASN A 137 19.32 -4.92 -11.42
CA ASN A 137 20.28 -4.89 -10.31
C ASN A 137 19.67 -4.30 -9.03
N ASP A 138 20.46 -4.25 -7.96
CA ASP A 138 20.02 -3.71 -6.67
C ASP A 138 19.54 -2.24 -6.78
N ASN A 139 20.13 -1.44 -7.66
CA ASN A 139 19.71 -0.05 -7.84
C ASN A 139 18.28 0.05 -8.40
N ASP A 140 17.87 -0.84 -9.30
CA ASP A 140 16.49 -0.88 -9.80
C ASP A 140 15.50 -1.23 -8.68
N ILE A 141 15.92 -2.09 -7.75
CA ILE A 141 15.12 -2.48 -6.58
C ILE A 141 14.97 -1.29 -5.62
N GLU A 142 16.05 -0.58 -5.32
CA GLU A 142 16.01 0.58 -4.42
C GLU A 142 15.17 1.73 -4.99
N GLU A 143 15.30 2.04 -6.27
CA GLU A 143 14.45 3.07 -6.91
C GLU A 143 12.97 2.66 -6.92
N ALA A 144 12.68 1.37 -7.12
CA ALA A 144 11.32 0.85 -7.00
C ALA A 144 10.77 1.01 -5.58
N PHE A 145 11.58 0.75 -4.54
CA PHE A 145 11.16 0.97 -3.15
C PHE A 145 10.83 2.42 -2.87
N LYS A 146 11.63 3.38 -3.36
CA LYS A 146 11.32 4.81 -3.18
C LYS A 146 9.93 5.19 -3.68
N VAL A 147 9.55 4.66 -4.85
CA VAL A 147 8.21 4.91 -5.41
C VAL A 147 7.15 4.12 -4.66
N TRP A 148 7.43 2.87 -4.29
CA TRP A 148 6.52 2.02 -3.54
C TRP A 148 6.17 2.60 -2.17
N ASP A 149 7.16 3.10 -1.45
CA ASP A 149 7.02 3.64 -0.09
C ASP A 149 6.06 4.86 -0.06
N ILE A 150 6.00 5.64 -1.15
CA ILE A 150 5.06 6.77 -1.28
C ILE A 150 3.60 6.29 -1.37
N ILE A 151 3.36 5.15 -2.02
CA ILE A 151 2.00 4.65 -2.30
C ILE A 151 1.53 3.58 -1.31
N ALA A 152 2.46 2.89 -0.65
CA ALA A 152 2.17 1.72 0.19
C ALA A 152 1.20 2.06 1.32
N ASP A 153 1.43 3.17 2.03
CA ASP A 153 0.57 3.63 3.12
C ASP A 153 -0.90 3.80 2.68
N SER A 154 -1.13 4.42 1.53
CA SER A 154 -2.48 4.66 1.03
C SER A 154 -3.16 3.35 0.63
N GLN A 155 -2.39 2.40 0.09
CA GLN A 155 -2.91 1.09 -0.31
C GLN A 155 -3.30 0.22 0.89
N GLU A 156 -2.54 0.25 1.97
CA GLU A 156 -2.86 -0.45 3.22
C GLU A 156 -4.19 0.04 3.81
N LEU A 157 -4.44 1.34 3.70
CA LEU A 157 -5.68 1.99 4.15
C LEU A 157 -6.83 1.90 3.13
N ASN A 158 -6.60 1.28 1.98
CA ASN A 158 -7.54 1.23 0.85
C ASN A 158 -8.02 2.62 0.39
N LEU A 159 -7.14 3.62 0.47
CA LEU A 159 -7.40 5.00 0.06
C LEU A 159 -6.72 5.34 -1.27
N PRO A 160 -7.37 6.16 -2.12
CA PRO A 160 -6.68 6.82 -3.22
C PRO A 160 -5.52 7.69 -2.70
N PRO A 161 -4.37 7.74 -3.40
CA PRO A 161 -3.20 8.51 -2.94
C PRO A 161 -3.50 9.96 -2.60
N TYR A 162 -4.31 10.64 -3.44
CA TYR A 162 -4.72 12.02 -3.21
C TYR A 162 -5.46 12.23 -1.89
N ILE A 163 -6.34 11.30 -1.51
CA ILE A 163 -7.13 11.41 -0.27
C ILE A 163 -6.23 11.25 0.96
N TYR A 164 -5.27 10.33 0.89
CA TYR A 164 -4.29 10.16 1.95
C TYR A 164 -3.33 11.34 2.06
N GLN A 165 -2.91 11.90 0.93
CA GLN A 165 -2.08 13.11 0.89
C GLN A 165 -2.83 14.32 1.45
N LEU A 166 -4.10 14.51 1.09
CA LEU A 166 -4.96 15.54 1.67
C LEU A 166 -5.04 15.41 3.20
N TYR A 167 -5.18 14.19 3.72
CA TYR A 167 -5.16 13.96 5.15
C TYR A 167 -3.83 14.39 5.78
N LYS A 168 -2.69 13.99 5.20
CA LYS A 168 -1.35 14.31 5.69
C LYS A 168 -1.01 15.80 5.61
N GLU A 169 -1.35 16.46 4.51
CA GLU A 169 -0.90 17.84 4.20
C GLU A 169 -1.92 18.92 4.60
N VAL A 170 -3.19 18.57 4.73
CA VAL A 170 -4.25 19.54 5.03
C VAL A 170 -4.88 19.29 6.39
N ILE A 171 -5.39 18.09 6.64
CA ILE A 171 -6.18 17.82 7.85
C ILE A 171 -5.27 17.78 9.09
N LEU A 172 -4.15 17.06 9.04
CA LEU A 172 -3.22 17.00 10.17
C LEU A 172 -2.62 18.37 10.52
N PRO A 173 -2.11 19.18 9.56
CA PRO A 173 -1.55 20.48 9.87
C PRO A 173 -2.61 21.49 10.32
N ALA A 174 -3.80 21.50 9.71
CA ALA A 174 -4.91 22.35 10.17
C ALA A 174 -5.27 22.04 11.63
N TYR A 175 -5.32 20.76 11.99
CA TYR A 175 -5.64 20.34 13.34
C TYR A 175 -4.56 20.73 14.34
N ALA A 176 -3.29 20.55 13.95
CA ALA A 176 -2.15 20.93 14.76
C ALA A 176 -2.13 22.44 15.01
N GLU A 177 -2.24 23.27 13.97
CA GLU A 177 -2.26 24.74 14.07
C GLU A 177 -3.41 25.27 14.93
N MET A 178 -4.58 24.62 14.89
CA MET A 178 -5.73 25.03 15.70
C MET A 178 -5.57 24.69 17.19
N ASN A 179 -4.72 23.71 17.50
CA ASN A 179 -4.49 23.23 18.87
C ASN A 179 -3.08 23.58 19.41
N ASP A 180 -2.21 24.17 18.59
CA ASP A 180 -0.88 24.61 18.99
C ASP A 180 -0.97 25.82 19.94
N GLY A 181 -0.10 25.84 20.96
CA GLY A 181 -0.06 26.92 21.96
C GLY A 181 -1.22 26.96 22.98
N ARG A 182 -2.07 25.93 23.04
CA ARG A 182 -3.13 25.83 24.07
C ARG A 182 -2.55 25.47 25.43
N ASN A 183 -2.92 26.24 26.45
CA ASN A 183 -2.50 26.01 27.83
C ASN A 183 -3.11 24.70 28.34
N ALA A 184 -2.27 23.79 28.87
CA ALA A 184 -2.66 22.42 29.25
C ALA A 184 -3.88 22.40 30.20
N THR A 185 -3.97 23.37 31.10
CA THR A 185 -5.07 23.52 32.07
C THR A 185 -6.42 23.80 31.43
N ILE A 186 -6.46 24.47 30.26
CA ILE A 186 -7.69 24.76 29.51
C ILE A 186 -8.11 23.54 28.68
N GLN A 187 -7.11 22.78 28.20
CA GLN A 187 -7.32 21.58 27.39
C GLN A 187 -7.97 20.45 28.20
N ASP A 188 -7.63 20.29 29.48
CA ASP A 188 -8.24 19.30 30.38
C ASP A 188 -9.72 19.61 30.66
N VAL A 189 -10.13 20.87 30.55
CA VAL A 189 -11.50 21.33 30.84
C VAL A 189 -12.37 21.39 29.58
N THR A 190 -11.81 21.83 28.45
CA THR A 190 -12.58 22.06 27.20
C THR A 190 -12.38 20.99 26.12
N GLY A 191 -11.42 20.07 26.31
CA GLY A 191 -11.06 19.08 25.30
C GLY A 191 -10.29 19.68 24.11
N LYS A 192 -9.92 18.81 23.16
CA LYS A 192 -9.28 19.25 21.92
C LYS A 192 -10.30 19.90 21.00
N LEU A 193 -9.91 20.95 20.26
CA LEU A 193 -10.78 21.56 19.25
C LEU A 193 -10.81 20.71 17.98
N GLY A 194 -12.00 20.37 17.53
CA GLY A 194 -12.22 19.70 16.26
C GLY A 194 -12.21 20.67 15.08
N LEU A 195 -11.88 20.15 13.91
CA LEU A 195 -11.87 20.93 12.68
C LEU A 195 -13.28 21.07 12.10
N SER A 196 -13.66 22.30 11.78
CA SER A 196 -14.83 22.55 10.94
C SER A 196 -14.53 22.25 9.47
N ARG A 197 -15.57 21.91 8.71
CA ARG A 197 -15.46 21.72 7.24
C ARG A 197 -14.87 22.95 6.54
N GLN A 198 -15.28 24.15 6.97
CA GLN A 198 -14.76 25.40 6.47
C GLN A 198 -13.25 25.53 6.69
N ALA A 199 -12.75 25.17 7.88
CA ALA A 199 -11.32 25.22 8.19
C ALA A 199 -10.51 24.30 7.26
N ILE A 200 -11.02 23.08 6.98
CA ILE A 200 -10.37 22.14 6.06
C ILE A 200 -10.30 22.71 4.63
N ILE A 201 -11.40 23.29 4.14
CA ILE A 201 -11.46 23.90 2.80
C ILE A 201 -10.49 25.09 2.70
N GLN A 202 -10.42 25.92 3.73
CA GLN A 202 -9.49 27.06 3.76
C GLN A 202 -8.04 26.59 3.77
N LYS A 203 -7.70 25.58 4.58
CA LYS A 203 -6.35 25.01 4.58
C LYS A 203 -5.99 24.38 3.24
N HIS A 204 -6.93 23.68 2.60
CA HIS A 204 -6.72 23.12 1.27
C HIS A 204 -6.39 24.20 0.23
N TYR A 205 -7.07 25.35 0.29
CA TYR A 205 -6.76 26.49 -0.56
C TYR A 205 -5.36 27.05 -0.30
N GLN A 206 -4.95 27.16 0.97
CA GLN A 206 -3.60 27.62 1.32
C GLN A 206 -2.50 26.69 0.79
N VAL A 207 -2.73 25.37 0.80
CA VAL A 207 -1.73 24.38 0.36
C VAL A 207 -1.68 24.24 -1.17
N TYR A 208 -2.83 24.14 -1.83
CA TYR A 208 -2.90 23.83 -3.26
C TYR A 208 -3.30 25.01 -4.16
N GLY A 209 -3.59 26.18 -3.60
CA GLY A 209 -4.04 27.37 -4.33
C GLY A 209 -5.43 27.24 -4.97
N ARG A 210 -6.18 26.18 -4.64
CA ARG A 210 -7.50 25.87 -5.25
C ARG A 210 -8.53 25.51 -4.20
N TYR A 211 -9.76 25.96 -4.40
CA TYR A 211 -10.87 25.59 -3.51
C TYR A 211 -11.37 24.18 -3.80
N MET A 212 -11.65 23.45 -2.72
CA MET A 212 -12.34 22.16 -2.80
C MET A 212 -13.84 22.38 -2.60
N PRO A 213 -14.70 21.80 -3.46
CA PRO A 213 -16.14 21.86 -3.26
C PRO A 213 -16.58 21.16 -1.95
N ASP A 214 -17.46 21.81 -1.16
CA ASP A 214 -17.95 21.24 0.11
C ASP A 214 -18.65 19.88 -0.09
N TRP A 215 -19.39 19.71 -1.18
CA TRP A 215 -20.06 18.45 -1.49
C TRP A 215 -19.05 17.29 -1.64
N GLN A 216 -17.90 17.55 -2.27
CA GLN A 216 -16.86 16.55 -2.46
C GLN A 216 -16.23 16.19 -1.12
N LEU A 217 -15.87 17.19 -0.31
CA LEU A 217 -15.30 16.98 1.02
C LEU A 217 -16.26 16.16 1.91
N ARG A 218 -17.53 16.58 1.97
CA ARG A 218 -18.55 15.98 2.84
C ARG A 218 -18.98 14.58 2.40
N GLN A 219 -19.22 14.38 1.11
CA GLN A 219 -19.86 13.14 0.62
C GLN A 219 -18.87 12.08 0.18
N GLN A 220 -17.66 12.47 -0.23
CA GLN A 220 -16.67 11.53 -0.75
C GLN A 220 -15.50 11.37 0.21
N ILE A 221 -14.86 12.48 0.57
CA ILE A 221 -13.54 12.44 1.23
C ILE A 221 -13.66 12.05 2.70
N ILE A 222 -14.49 12.76 3.46
CA ILE A 222 -14.67 12.51 4.90
C ILE A 222 -15.11 11.07 5.18
N PRO A 223 -16.14 10.51 4.52
CA PRO A 223 -16.56 9.13 4.77
C PRO A 223 -15.47 8.10 4.50
N MET A 224 -14.63 8.33 3.47
CA MET A 224 -13.50 7.45 3.17
C MET A 224 -12.44 7.49 4.26
N LEU A 225 -12.10 8.69 4.74
CA LEU A 225 -11.14 8.87 5.82
C LEU A 225 -11.65 8.27 7.15
N GLU A 226 -12.94 8.43 7.46
CA GLU A 226 -13.56 7.85 8.65
C GLU A 226 -13.60 6.32 8.57
N THR A 227 -13.99 5.75 7.43
CA THR A 227 -13.99 4.29 7.21
C THR A 227 -12.58 3.70 7.33
N SER A 228 -11.55 4.44 6.91
CA SER A 228 -10.15 4.03 7.08
C SER A 228 -9.62 4.19 8.51
N GLY A 229 -10.43 4.73 9.43
CA GLY A 229 -10.08 4.96 10.83
C GLY A 229 -9.14 6.15 11.07
N LEU A 230 -8.88 6.99 10.06
CA LEU A 230 -7.96 8.13 10.16
C LEU A 230 -8.57 9.35 10.85
N ILE A 231 -9.90 9.48 10.81
CA ILE A 231 -10.65 10.56 11.45
C ILE A 231 -11.91 10.02 12.15
N THR A 232 -12.45 10.81 13.06
CA THR A 232 -13.80 10.66 13.62
C THR A 232 -14.60 11.95 13.43
N GLN A 233 -15.92 11.81 13.32
CA GLN A 233 -16.84 12.93 13.27
C GLN A 233 -17.71 12.99 14.52
N GLU A 234 -17.70 14.13 15.20
CA GLU A 234 -18.50 14.34 16.41
C GLU A 234 -19.28 15.67 16.33
N PRO A 235 -20.49 15.74 16.89
CA PRO A 235 -21.22 17.00 17.00
C PRO A 235 -20.47 17.95 17.95
N ASP A 236 -20.46 19.24 17.61
CA ASP A 236 -19.86 20.28 18.47
C ASP A 236 -20.59 20.30 19.83
N PRO A 237 -19.87 20.28 20.97
CA PRO A 237 -20.46 20.37 22.29
C PRO A 237 -21.32 21.63 22.51
N ASN A 238 -20.97 22.74 21.85
CA ASN A 238 -21.69 24.01 21.98
C ASN A 238 -22.86 24.13 20.99
N ASP A 239 -22.75 23.52 19.81
CA ASP A 239 -23.78 23.55 18.78
C ASP A 239 -23.86 22.21 18.03
N LYS A 240 -24.74 21.32 18.49
CA LYS A 240 -24.91 19.96 17.92
C LYS A 240 -25.26 19.94 16.42
N ARG A 241 -25.60 21.07 15.80
CA ARG A 241 -25.85 21.18 14.35
C ARG A 241 -24.56 21.18 13.54
N LYS A 242 -23.43 21.54 14.18
CA LYS A 242 -22.11 21.54 13.56
C LYS A 242 -21.44 20.21 13.85
N ILE A 243 -20.88 19.61 12.80
CA ILE A 243 -20.08 18.39 12.89
C ILE A 243 -18.62 18.79 12.76
N LEU A 244 -17.82 18.38 13.72
CA LEU A 244 -16.39 18.61 13.78
C LEU A 244 -15.64 17.31 13.47
N THR A 245 -14.47 17.46 12.85
CA THR A 245 -13.62 16.35 12.44
C THR A 245 -12.36 16.30 13.31
N TYR A 246 -12.03 15.11 13.81
CA TYR A 246 -10.88 14.88 14.67
C TYR A 246 -9.97 13.80 14.07
N PRO A 247 -8.66 14.04 13.91
CA PRO A 247 -7.73 13.00 13.49
C PRO A 247 -7.53 11.95 14.59
N THR A 248 -7.71 10.67 14.25
CA THR A 248 -7.54 9.55 15.19
C THR A 248 -6.07 9.31 15.55
N THR A 249 -5.16 9.53 14.60
CA THR A 249 -3.74 9.17 14.73
C THR A 249 -3.00 10.00 15.81
N LEU A 250 -3.56 11.12 16.26
CA LEU A 250 -3.05 11.91 17.39
C LEU A 250 -3.54 11.42 18.77
N LEU A 251 -4.47 10.45 18.80
CA LEU A 251 -5.02 9.89 20.04
C LEU A 251 -4.22 8.67 20.53
N THR A 252 -3.58 7.93 19.63
CA THR A 252 -2.82 6.71 19.98
C THR A 252 -1.58 6.98 20.83
N ILE A 253 -0.97 8.17 20.71
CA ILE A 253 0.20 8.54 21.54
C ILE A 253 -0.20 8.82 23.00
N SER A 254 -1.48 9.13 23.27
CA SER A 254 -1.94 9.56 24.60
C SER A 254 -2.44 8.42 25.50
N GLN A 255 -2.46 7.15 25.04
CA GLN A 255 -2.98 6.03 25.85
C GLN A 255 -1.96 4.94 26.20
N GLN A 256 -0.67 5.14 25.93
CA GLN A 256 0.37 4.32 26.52
C GLN A 256 0.79 4.90 27.88
N HIS A 257 -0.03 4.69 28.91
CA HIS A 257 0.48 4.71 30.27
C HIS A 257 1.53 3.59 30.40
N PRO A 258 2.78 3.89 30.80
CA PRO A 258 3.72 2.84 31.13
C PRO A 258 3.24 2.20 32.45
N ASN A 259 2.65 1.01 32.38
CA ASN A 259 2.46 0.19 33.56
C ASN A 259 3.85 -0.26 34.06
N THR A 260 4.39 0.53 34.97
CA THR A 260 5.37 0.09 35.96
C THR A 260 4.75 -1.05 36.79
N ASN A 261 5.25 -2.27 36.61
CA ASN A 261 5.55 -3.25 37.66
C ASN A 261 5.58 -4.69 37.09
N PHE A 262 6.73 -5.08 36.55
CA PHE A 262 7.20 -6.46 36.70
C PHE A 262 8.42 -6.41 37.60
N GLN A 263 8.19 -6.57 38.91
CA GLN A 263 9.28 -6.95 39.81
C GLN A 263 9.60 -8.41 39.54
N ASN A 264 10.81 -8.60 39.02
CA ASN A 264 11.53 -9.85 38.96
C ASN A 264 11.56 -10.50 40.34
N ASN A 265 11.18 -11.77 40.41
CA ASN A 265 11.62 -12.66 41.49
C ASN A 265 11.94 -14.03 40.87
N SER A 266 13.22 -14.20 40.52
CA SER A 266 13.85 -15.51 40.41
C SER A 266 15.02 -15.54 41.39
N GLU A 267 15.12 -16.65 42.10
CA GLU A 267 16.24 -17.13 42.93
C GLU A 267 16.22 -16.76 44.42
N LEU A 268 15.75 -17.73 45.22
CA LEU A 268 16.54 -18.29 46.32
C LEU A 268 16.02 -19.70 46.64
N GLY A 269 16.69 -20.71 46.08
CA GLY A 269 16.70 -22.05 46.65
C GLY A 269 17.71 -22.09 47.80
N GLY A 270 17.30 -22.64 48.94
CA GLY A 270 18.16 -22.85 50.10
C GLY A 270 17.40 -23.43 51.28
N MET A 271 17.54 -24.74 51.46
CA MET A 271 17.06 -25.54 52.60
C MET A 271 17.52 -24.98 53.95
N VAL A 272 16.79 -25.33 55.03
CA VAL A 272 17.27 -25.88 56.32
C VAL A 272 16.30 -25.50 57.46
N LYS A 273 15.39 -26.42 57.80
CA LYS A 273 15.32 -27.15 59.08
C LYS A 273 14.11 -28.09 59.09
#